data_AF-A0A348NU64-F1
#
_entry.id   AF-A0A348NU64-F1
#
_cell.length_a   1.000
_cell.length_b   1.000
_cell.length_c   1.000
_cell.angle_alpha   90.00
_cell.angle_beta   90.00
_cell.angle_gamma   90.00
#
_symmetry.space_group_name_H-M   'P 1'
#
loop_
_entity.id
_entity.type
_entity.pdbx_description
1 polymer ?
#
loop_
_entity_poly.entity_id
_entity_poly.type
_entity_poly.pdbx_seq_one_letter_code
_entity_poly.pdbx_strand_id
1 'polypeptide(L)'
;MAIDMFSISLCTALVVIVAGVQFVLETVLRRDTSAGRIWSLAFLAAILTTLSYLAGAATGQAGPAIAIGNASFVAGTGCLWVGSRSYNGRSLAVSAWTVGSAAVVTFFAALIPGQDAGDWAGALIMFVALAMLAGLGAVESRRSALGRHPSAIAFTLVLGVQAAYYVARTVVFVIVGPEDDFFLTWFGSVTTSFLTIVLTIVAVVSLSMLRSAQARLSGPGDSTSLLLDGAGLFDEESFGLLFSNLTRRAAAFSERVAVIAVRLDDLPQITTAFGSLEARDIASAWRVGTRRYAPTSAIVGHSGPTGILVALQPSSVGDARRVASRIHRRLLDDFGTIGTSVVPDLGVGVAVSDIAGYDSEALVRAANDAALRSASSPDASVMIAGA
;
A
#
# COMPACT_ATOMS: atom_id res chain seq x y z
N MET A 1 36.16 -30.41 12.76
CA MET A 1 35.01 -30.55 13.69
C MET A 1 33.77 -30.29 12.87
N ALA A 2 33.09 -31.34 12.41
CA ALA A 2 31.87 -31.18 11.62
C ALA A 2 30.72 -30.83 12.57
N ILE A 3 29.92 -29.82 12.23
CA ILE A 3 28.71 -29.49 12.98
C ILE A 3 27.70 -30.61 12.73
N ASP A 4 27.25 -31.28 13.79
CA ASP A 4 26.26 -32.34 13.70
C ASP A 4 24.85 -31.80 13.40
N MET A 5 23.99 -32.67 12.86
CA MET A 5 22.64 -32.29 12.39
C MET A 5 21.77 -31.70 13.50
N PHE A 6 21.90 -32.22 14.72
CA PHE A 6 21.11 -31.74 15.85
C PHE A 6 21.52 -30.32 16.23
N SER A 7 22.83 -30.07 16.35
CA SER A 7 23.38 -28.74 16.66
C SER A 7 22.94 -27.68 15.64
N ILE A 8 23.03 -27.96 14.34
CA ILE A 8 22.63 -26.97 13.32
C ILE A 8 21.10 -26.78 13.27
N SER A 9 20.33 -27.84 13.50
CA SER A 9 18.86 -27.75 13.57
C SER A 9 18.41 -26.92 14.76
N LEU A 10 19.08 -27.07 15.91
CA LEU A 10 18.85 -26.27 17.11
C LEU A 10 19.18 -24.79 16.87
N CYS A 11 20.34 -24.49 16.25
CA CYS A 11 20.70 -23.12 15.87
C CYS A 11 19.68 -22.50 14.90
N THR A 12 19.23 -23.26 13.92
CA THR A 12 18.23 -22.81 12.94
C THR A 12 16.90 -22.52 13.61
N ALA A 13 16.43 -23.43 14.48
CA ALA A 13 15.20 -23.25 15.25
C ALA A 13 15.29 -21.99 16.13
N LEU A 14 16.40 -21.77 16.84
CA LEU A 14 16.61 -20.58 17.66
C LEU A 14 16.44 -19.29 16.84
N VAL A 15 17.14 -19.18 15.71
CA VAL A 15 17.09 -17.99 14.84
C VAL A 15 15.68 -17.77 14.30
N VAL A 16 15.05 -18.82 13.77
CA VAL A 16 13.71 -18.73 13.17
C VAL A 16 12.64 -18.40 14.22
N ILE A 17 12.74 -18.96 15.42
CA ILE A 17 11.82 -18.67 16.53
C ILE A 17 11.98 -17.23 16.98
N VAL A 18 13.20 -16.76 17.24
CA VAL A 18 13.43 -15.37 17.69
C VAL A 18 12.95 -14.38 16.64
N ALA A 19 13.33 -14.59 15.37
CA ALA A 19 12.98 -13.69 14.29
C ALA A 19 11.47 -13.72 13.98
N GLY A 20 10.85 -14.91 14.04
CA GLY A 20 9.42 -15.08 13.85
C GLY A 20 8.59 -14.49 15.00
N VAL A 21 8.99 -14.73 16.25
CA VAL A 21 8.32 -14.13 17.43
C VAL A 21 8.43 -12.61 17.40
N GLN A 22 9.61 -12.05 17.10
CA GLN A 22 9.78 -10.61 16.97
C GLN A 22 8.85 -10.03 15.89
N PHE A 23 8.80 -10.67 14.71
CA PHE A 23 7.93 -10.21 13.63
C PHE A 23 6.44 -10.30 13.98
N VAL A 24 6.00 -11.43 14.55
CA VAL A 24 4.60 -11.67 14.96
C VAL A 24 4.19 -10.71 16.08
N LEU A 25 5.03 -10.53 17.11
CA LEU A 25 4.75 -9.61 18.21
C LEU A 25 4.59 -8.17 17.71
N GLU A 26 5.47 -7.72 16.83
CA GLU A 26 5.34 -6.41 16.20
C GLU A 26 4.07 -6.29 15.36
N THR A 27 3.64 -7.38 14.70
CA THR A 27 2.39 -7.41 13.93
C THR A 27 1.17 -7.22 14.82
N VAL A 28 1.12 -7.94 15.94
CA VAL A 28 0.01 -7.87 16.91
C VAL A 28 -0.04 -6.50 17.58
N LEU A 29 1.12 -5.98 18.02
CA LEU A 29 1.21 -4.68 18.71
C LEU A 29 0.83 -3.49 17.81
N ARG A 30 1.09 -3.58 16.50
CA ARG A 30 0.85 -2.46 15.56
C ARG A 30 -0.50 -2.51 14.82
N ARG A 31 -1.36 -3.51 15.08
CA ARG A 31 -2.64 -3.76 14.35
C ARG A 31 -2.46 -3.68 12.83
N ASP A 32 -1.50 -4.46 12.33
CA ASP A 32 -1.05 -4.40 10.93
C ASP A 32 -2.14 -4.67 9.87
N THR A 33 -1.82 -4.22 8.65
CA THR A 33 -2.56 -4.39 7.39
C THR A 33 -2.72 -5.87 6.99
N SER A 34 -3.55 -6.13 5.97
CA SER A 34 -3.78 -7.49 5.44
C SER A 34 -2.49 -8.21 5.00
N ALA A 35 -1.52 -7.49 4.40
CA ALA A 35 -0.26 -8.07 3.96
C ALA A 35 0.65 -8.48 5.13
N GLY A 36 0.77 -7.62 6.16
CA GLY A 36 1.54 -7.91 7.36
C GLY A 36 1.08 -9.19 8.05
N ARG A 37 -0.24 -9.37 8.20
CA ARG A 37 -0.84 -10.59 8.79
C ARG A 37 -0.50 -11.86 8.01
N ILE A 38 -0.50 -11.80 6.68
CA ILE A 38 -0.13 -12.94 5.84
C ILE A 38 1.37 -13.26 5.97
N TRP A 39 2.23 -12.26 6.07
CA TRP A 39 3.65 -12.48 6.35
C TRP A 39 3.89 -13.05 7.75
N SER A 40 3.09 -12.69 8.76
CA SER A 40 3.16 -13.32 10.08
C SER A 40 2.83 -14.81 10.01
N LEU A 41 1.84 -15.21 9.18
CA LEU A 41 1.58 -16.62 8.90
C LEU A 41 2.79 -17.32 8.28
N ALA A 42 3.56 -16.64 7.43
CA ALA A 42 4.81 -17.18 6.89
C ALA A 42 5.83 -17.51 7.99
N PHE A 43 5.99 -16.62 8.96
CA PHE A 43 6.89 -16.83 10.10
C PHE A 43 6.38 -17.91 11.07
N LEU A 44 5.08 -17.96 11.32
CA LEU A 44 4.49 -19.06 12.10
C LEU A 44 4.71 -20.42 11.43
N ALA A 45 4.55 -20.48 10.11
CA ALA A 45 4.83 -21.69 9.33
C ALA A 45 6.33 -22.04 9.33
N ALA A 46 7.23 -21.05 9.29
CA ALA A 46 8.67 -21.27 9.45
C ALA A 46 9.03 -21.82 10.84
N ILE A 47 8.43 -21.28 11.90
CA ILE A 47 8.58 -21.81 13.27
C ILE A 47 8.13 -23.27 13.32
N LEU A 48 6.93 -23.57 12.80
CA LEU A 48 6.42 -24.92 12.75
C LEU A 48 7.35 -25.87 11.98
N THR A 49 7.87 -25.42 10.83
CA THR A 49 8.87 -26.15 10.03
C THR A 49 10.09 -26.54 10.87
N THR A 50 10.70 -25.56 11.54
CA THR A 50 11.91 -25.80 12.33
C THR A 50 11.67 -26.68 13.55
N LEU A 51 10.54 -26.52 14.25
CA LEU A 51 10.17 -27.36 15.38
C LEU A 51 9.90 -28.81 14.93
N SER A 52 9.26 -29.01 13.78
CA SER A 52 9.05 -30.33 13.21
C SER A 52 10.37 -31.02 12.88
N TYR A 53 11.31 -30.36 12.21
CA TYR A 53 12.62 -30.96 11.93
C TYR A 53 13.45 -31.20 13.19
N LEU A 54 13.42 -30.29 14.18
CA LEU A 54 14.09 -30.50 15.46
C LEU A 54 13.50 -31.70 16.22
N ALA A 55 12.17 -31.86 16.22
CA ALA A 55 11.51 -33.01 16.82
C ALA A 55 11.88 -34.32 16.11
N GLY A 56 11.95 -34.31 14.77
CA GLY A 56 12.42 -35.44 13.97
C GLY A 56 13.85 -35.83 14.33
N ALA A 57 14.76 -34.85 14.40
CA ALA A 57 16.16 -35.06 14.78
C ALA A 57 16.32 -35.57 16.24
N ALA A 58 15.48 -35.12 17.17
CA ALA A 58 15.57 -35.50 18.58
C ALA A 58 14.97 -36.89 18.88
N THR A 59 13.90 -37.28 18.18
CA THR A 59 13.15 -38.51 18.48
C THR A 59 13.54 -39.70 17.60
N GLY A 60 14.22 -39.46 16.47
CA GLY A 60 14.51 -40.47 15.45
C GLY A 60 13.27 -40.94 14.68
N GLN A 61 12.08 -40.43 14.98
CA GLN A 61 10.83 -40.75 14.28
C GLN A 61 10.52 -39.68 13.23
N ALA A 62 11.17 -39.79 12.09
CA ALA A 62 11.24 -38.71 11.11
C ALA A 62 9.97 -38.55 10.25
N GLY A 63 9.18 -39.61 10.00
CA GLY A 63 8.12 -39.61 8.98
C GLY A 63 7.06 -38.49 9.13
N PRO A 64 6.23 -38.49 10.20
CA PRO A 64 5.21 -37.46 10.38
C PRO A 64 5.81 -36.06 10.56
N ALA A 65 6.97 -35.97 11.24
CA ALA A 65 7.67 -34.73 11.49
C ALA A 65 8.18 -34.08 10.18
N ILE A 66 8.77 -34.86 9.27
CA ILE A 66 9.19 -34.41 7.95
C ILE A 66 7.98 -33.97 7.13
N ALA A 67 6.87 -34.72 7.14
CA ALA A 67 5.69 -34.35 6.39
C ALA A 67 5.10 -33.00 6.82
N ILE A 68 4.96 -32.78 8.13
CA ILE A 68 4.50 -31.50 8.70
C ILE A 68 5.52 -30.39 8.40
N GLY A 69 6.81 -30.67 8.54
CA GLY A 69 7.90 -29.74 8.26
C GLY A 69 7.90 -29.27 6.80
N ASN A 70 7.90 -30.20 5.85
CA ASN A 70 7.89 -29.91 4.41
C ASN A 70 6.66 -29.10 4.01
N ALA A 71 5.47 -29.48 4.47
CA ALA A 71 4.23 -28.79 4.17
C ALA A 71 4.21 -27.36 4.73
N SER A 72 4.68 -27.20 5.98
CA SER A 72 4.82 -25.89 6.63
C SER A 72 5.83 -25.00 5.93
N PHE A 73 6.90 -25.59 5.38
CA PHE A 73 7.92 -24.82 4.67
C PHE A 73 7.39 -24.26 3.35
N VAL A 74 6.65 -25.09 2.61
CA VAL A 74 5.96 -24.69 1.39
C VAL A 74 4.90 -23.63 1.68
N ALA A 75 4.10 -23.82 2.74
CA ALA A 75 3.11 -22.85 3.17
C ALA A 75 3.77 -21.51 3.55
N GLY A 76 4.87 -21.54 4.30
CA GLY A 76 5.59 -20.33 4.71
C GLY A 76 6.11 -19.53 3.53
N THR A 77 6.79 -20.19 2.60
CA THR A 77 7.28 -19.55 1.36
C THR A 77 6.13 -19.03 0.50
N GLY A 78 5.03 -19.80 0.41
CA GLY A 78 3.82 -19.38 -0.28
C GLY A 78 3.16 -18.15 0.34
N CYS A 79 3.11 -18.06 1.67
CA CYS A 79 2.61 -16.89 2.39
C CYS A 79 3.46 -15.63 2.12
N LEU A 80 4.77 -15.74 1.90
CA LEU A 80 5.59 -14.60 1.48
C LEU A 80 5.16 -14.06 0.10
N TRP A 81 4.86 -14.93 -0.85
CA TRP A 81 4.30 -14.55 -2.15
C TRP A 81 2.88 -13.97 -2.04
N VAL A 82 1.98 -14.64 -1.33
CA VAL A 82 0.59 -14.18 -1.14
C VAL A 82 0.56 -12.83 -0.41
N GLY A 83 1.42 -12.63 0.60
CA GLY A 83 1.57 -11.35 1.28
C GLY A 83 2.08 -10.26 0.35
N SER A 84 3.00 -10.58 -0.58
CA SER A 84 3.45 -9.64 -1.63
C SER A 84 2.32 -9.26 -2.59
N ARG A 85 1.45 -10.22 -2.95
CA ARG A 85 0.25 -9.95 -3.76
C ARG A 85 -0.77 -9.09 -3.00
N SER A 86 -0.95 -9.35 -1.71
CA SER A 86 -1.81 -8.55 -0.84
C SER A 86 -1.29 -7.12 -0.73
N TYR A 87 0.03 -6.94 -0.61
CA TYR A 87 0.67 -5.63 -0.61
C TYR A 87 0.39 -4.87 -1.92
N ASN A 88 0.42 -5.59 -3.04
CA ASN A 88 0.14 -5.03 -4.37
C ASN A 88 -1.37 -4.85 -4.68
N GLY A 89 -2.26 -5.08 -3.71
CA GLY A 89 -3.72 -4.91 -3.87
C GLY A 89 -4.37 -5.92 -4.81
N ARG A 90 -3.76 -7.10 -5.01
CA ARG A 90 -4.28 -8.13 -5.93
C ARG A 90 -5.22 -9.11 -5.24
N SER A 91 -6.07 -9.75 -6.04
CA SER A 91 -6.94 -10.83 -5.54
C SER A 91 -6.12 -11.99 -4.96
N LEU A 92 -6.58 -12.49 -3.81
CA LEU A 92 -5.88 -13.49 -3.00
C LEU A 92 -6.44 -14.91 -3.17
N ALA A 93 -7.68 -15.06 -3.63
CA ALA A 93 -8.37 -16.35 -3.65
C ALA A 93 -7.57 -17.43 -4.40
N VAL A 94 -7.18 -17.17 -5.65
CA VAL A 94 -6.42 -18.12 -6.47
C VAL A 94 -5.08 -18.44 -5.82
N SER A 95 -4.35 -17.44 -5.35
CA SER A 95 -3.01 -17.63 -4.77
C SER A 95 -3.05 -18.38 -3.44
N ALA A 96 -4.06 -18.13 -2.60
CA ALA A 96 -4.28 -18.88 -1.37
C ALA A 96 -4.59 -20.35 -1.66
N TRP A 97 -5.42 -20.63 -2.67
CA TRP A 97 -5.66 -22.00 -3.14
C TRP A 97 -4.40 -22.66 -3.68
N THR A 98 -3.60 -21.95 -4.48
CA THR A 98 -2.32 -22.49 -5.00
C THR A 98 -1.37 -22.89 -3.87
N VAL A 99 -1.22 -22.04 -2.85
CA VAL A 99 -0.36 -22.33 -1.69
C VAL A 99 -0.93 -23.49 -0.85
N GLY A 100 -2.23 -23.48 -0.58
CA GLY A 100 -2.89 -24.56 0.16
C GLY A 100 -2.76 -25.91 -0.54
N SER A 101 -3.02 -25.96 -1.84
CA SER A 101 -2.86 -27.17 -2.65
C SER A 101 -1.41 -27.64 -2.69
N ALA A 102 -0.43 -26.73 -2.86
CA ALA A 102 0.98 -27.10 -2.85
C ALA A 102 1.43 -27.68 -1.50
N ALA A 103 0.99 -27.09 -0.38
CA ALA A 103 1.28 -27.59 0.96
C ALA A 103 0.66 -28.97 1.20
N VAL A 104 -0.60 -29.18 0.80
CA VAL A 104 -1.30 -30.48 0.92
C VAL A 104 -0.62 -31.56 0.08
N VAL A 105 -0.28 -31.26 -1.17
CA VAL A 105 0.44 -32.20 -2.05
C VAL A 105 1.80 -32.55 -1.46
N THR A 106 2.53 -31.57 -0.92
CA THR A 106 3.81 -31.80 -0.26
C THR A 106 3.69 -32.66 1.00
N PHE A 107 2.66 -32.43 1.82
CA PHE A 107 2.38 -33.23 3.01
C PHE A 107 2.19 -34.71 2.66
N PHE A 108 1.30 -35.00 1.71
CA PHE A 108 1.01 -36.38 1.30
C PHE A 108 2.17 -37.02 0.56
N ALA A 109 2.95 -36.24 -0.22
CA ALA A 109 4.16 -36.73 -0.87
C ALA A 109 5.20 -37.25 0.12
N ALA A 110 5.30 -36.64 1.30
CA ALA A 110 6.20 -37.09 2.37
C ALA A 110 5.58 -38.18 3.25
N LEU A 111 4.25 -38.19 3.42
CA LEU A 111 3.57 -39.13 4.32
C LEU A 111 3.31 -40.51 3.68
N ILE A 112 2.88 -40.56 2.40
CA ILE A 112 2.48 -41.80 1.71
C ILE A 112 3.61 -42.83 1.65
N PRO A 113 4.87 -42.45 1.34
CA PRO A 113 5.98 -43.40 1.31
C PRO A 113 6.31 -44.06 2.67
N GLY A 114 5.78 -43.55 3.78
CA GLY A 114 5.96 -44.15 5.11
C GLY A 114 7.37 -43.98 5.68
N GLN A 115 7.72 -44.80 6.69
CA GLN A 115 9.01 -44.72 7.38
C GLN A 115 10.20 -45.18 6.52
N ASP A 116 9.93 -45.90 5.43
CA ASP A 116 10.95 -46.49 4.55
C ASP A 116 11.55 -45.47 3.56
N ALA A 117 10.96 -44.28 3.45
CA ALA A 117 11.39 -43.26 2.49
C ALA A 117 12.60 -42.43 2.93
N GLY A 118 13.06 -42.63 4.16
CA GLY A 118 14.24 -41.95 4.72
C GLY A 118 14.08 -40.43 4.84
N ASP A 119 15.21 -39.75 4.97
CA ASP A 119 15.28 -38.31 5.25
C ASP A 119 14.79 -37.42 4.08
N TRP A 120 14.66 -38.00 2.88
CA TRP A 120 14.29 -37.29 1.64
C TRP A 120 12.84 -37.53 1.21
N ALA A 121 11.99 -38.06 2.09
CA ALA A 121 10.57 -38.30 1.82
C ALA A 121 9.85 -37.05 1.30
N GLY A 122 9.33 -37.11 0.07
CA GLY A 122 8.62 -36.00 -0.58
C GLY A 122 9.49 -34.79 -0.96
N ALA A 123 10.83 -34.90 -0.86
CA ALA A 123 11.75 -33.78 -1.04
C ALA A 123 11.65 -33.12 -2.43
N LEU A 124 11.49 -33.92 -3.50
CA LEU A 124 11.43 -33.38 -4.87
C LEU A 124 10.19 -32.48 -5.07
N ILE A 125 9.03 -32.90 -4.56
CA ILE A 125 7.79 -32.10 -4.61
C ILE A 125 7.96 -30.82 -3.79
N MET A 126 8.55 -30.93 -2.59
CA MET A 126 8.85 -29.77 -1.77
C MET A 126 9.80 -28.79 -2.50
N PHE A 127 10.90 -29.26 -3.09
CA PHE A 127 11.89 -28.40 -3.75
C PHE A 127 11.28 -27.65 -4.92
N VAL A 128 10.51 -28.34 -5.76
CA VAL A 128 9.82 -27.73 -6.90
C VAL A 128 8.80 -26.69 -6.44
N ALA A 129 8.01 -26.99 -5.40
CA ALA A 129 7.07 -26.04 -4.82
C ALA A 129 7.77 -24.80 -4.25
N LEU A 130 8.86 -24.98 -3.50
CA LEU A 130 9.66 -23.87 -2.95
C LEU A 130 10.27 -23.01 -4.06
N ALA A 131 10.85 -23.63 -5.08
CA ALA A 131 11.41 -22.93 -6.23
C ALA A 131 10.35 -22.06 -6.94
N MET A 132 9.18 -22.64 -7.23
CA MET A 132 8.09 -21.92 -7.90
C MET A 132 7.52 -20.80 -7.04
N LEU A 133 7.18 -21.06 -5.77
CA LEU A 133 6.57 -20.05 -4.89
C LEU A 133 7.55 -18.92 -4.56
N ALA A 134 8.82 -19.23 -4.30
CA ALA A 134 9.85 -18.21 -4.10
C ALA A 134 10.09 -17.40 -5.37
N GLY A 135 10.11 -18.05 -6.55
CA GLY A 135 10.24 -17.36 -7.84
C GLY A 135 9.07 -16.42 -8.13
N LEU A 136 7.83 -16.88 -7.91
CA LEU A 136 6.63 -16.05 -8.00
C LEU A 136 6.66 -14.88 -7.00
N GLY A 137 7.13 -15.14 -5.79
CA GLY A 137 7.36 -14.13 -4.76
C GLY A 137 8.35 -13.05 -5.22
N ALA A 138 9.51 -13.45 -5.75
CA ALA A 138 10.54 -12.54 -6.25
C ALA A 138 10.06 -11.70 -7.44
N VAL A 139 9.27 -12.29 -8.34
CA VAL A 139 8.67 -11.55 -9.45
C VAL A 139 7.63 -10.55 -8.94
N GLU A 140 6.79 -10.95 -7.98
CA GLU A 140 5.75 -10.10 -7.41
C GLU A 140 6.35 -8.94 -6.58
N SER A 141 7.45 -9.18 -5.87
CA SER A 141 8.14 -8.16 -5.05
C SER A 141 8.76 -7.03 -5.87
N ARG A 142 8.92 -7.21 -7.19
CA ARG A 142 9.37 -6.16 -8.13
C ARG A 142 8.25 -5.51 -8.92
N ARG A 143 6.99 -5.93 -8.72
CA ARG A 143 5.83 -5.38 -9.43
C ARG A 143 5.09 -4.37 -8.55
N SER A 144 4.33 -3.49 -9.23
CA SER A 144 3.34 -2.59 -8.62
C SER A 144 3.92 -1.73 -7.47
N ALA A 145 3.13 -1.52 -6.41
CA ALA A 145 3.48 -0.71 -5.25
C ALA A 145 4.73 -1.23 -4.51
N LEU A 146 4.87 -2.55 -4.36
CA LEU A 146 6.01 -3.13 -3.65
C LEU A 146 7.33 -2.86 -4.38
N GLY A 147 7.34 -2.99 -5.71
CA GLY A 147 8.54 -2.78 -6.53
C GLY A 147 9.10 -1.36 -6.54
N ARG A 148 8.28 -0.36 -6.19
CA ARG A 148 8.68 1.06 -6.10
C ARG A 148 9.52 1.37 -4.86
N HIS A 149 9.49 0.51 -3.84
CA HIS A 149 10.29 0.70 -2.65
C HIS A 149 11.72 0.15 -2.83
N PRO A 150 12.78 0.94 -2.56
CA PRO A 150 14.16 0.45 -2.59
C PRO A 150 14.38 -0.73 -1.63
N SER A 151 13.71 -0.72 -0.48
CA SER A 151 13.77 -1.81 0.52
C SER A 151 13.21 -3.14 0.02
N ALA A 152 12.44 -3.15 -1.08
CA ALA A 152 11.94 -4.39 -1.69
C ALA A 152 13.05 -5.18 -2.41
N ILE A 153 14.20 -4.55 -2.71
CA ILE A 153 15.33 -5.21 -3.38
C ILE A 153 15.88 -6.34 -2.52
N ALA A 154 16.14 -6.08 -1.23
CA ALA A 154 16.68 -7.09 -0.32
C ALA A 154 15.73 -8.28 -0.17
N PHE A 155 14.43 -8.02 -0.04
CA PHE A 155 13.42 -9.08 0.00
C PHE A 155 13.32 -9.86 -1.32
N THR A 156 13.42 -9.18 -2.46
CA THR A 156 13.48 -9.83 -3.78
C THR A 156 14.71 -10.73 -3.89
N LEU A 157 15.86 -10.27 -3.40
CA LEU A 157 17.10 -11.03 -3.42
C LEU A 157 16.97 -12.29 -2.56
N VAL A 158 16.35 -12.20 -1.39
CA VAL A 158 16.08 -13.38 -0.55
C VAL A 158 15.26 -14.42 -1.30
N LEU A 159 14.12 -14.01 -1.88
CA LEU A 159 13.24 -14.92 -2.61
C LEU A 159 13.89 -15.45 -3.90
N GLY A 160 14.66 -14.62 -4.60
CA GLY A 160 15.39 -15.00 -5.80
C GLY A 160 16.51 -16.01 -5.52
N VAL A 161 17.29 -15.79 -4.46
CA VAL A 161 18.33 -16.73 -4.02
C VAL A 161 17.70 -18.04 -3.56
N GLN A 162 16.61 -17.99 -2.79
CA GLN A 162 15.88 -19.20 -2.40
C GLN A 162 15.39 -19.97 -3.63
N ALA A 163 14.77 -19.30 -4.61
CA ALA A 163 14.30 -19.93 -5.83
C ALA A 163 15.45 -20.58 -6.61
N ALA A 164 16.53 -19.85 -6.84
CA ALA A 164 17.70 -20.34 -7.56
C ALA A 164 18.35 -21.54 -6.85
N TYR A 165 18.48 -21.47 -5.52
CA TYR A 165 19.02 -22.57 -4.72
C TYR A 165 18.15 -23.82 -4.82
N TYR A 166 16.82 -23.70 -4.70
CA TYR A 166 15.94 -24.86 -4.80
C TYR A 166 15.82 -25.43 -6.22
N VAL A 167 15.98 -24.60 -7.27
CA VAL A 167 16.14 -25.10 -8.65
C VAL A 167 17.43 -25.93 -8.75
N ALA A 168 18.57 -25.36 -8.34
CA ALA A 168 19.86 -26.06 -8.39
C ALA A 168 19.82 -27.36 -7.56
N ARG A 169 19.26 -27.28 -6.35
CA ARG A 169 19.08 -28.42 -5.45
C ARG A 169 18.22 -29.52 -6.08
N THR A 170 17.14 -29.16 -6.76
CA THR A 170 16.29 -30.13 -7.48
C THR A 170 17.04 -30.80 -8.61
N VAL A 171 17.76 -30.02 -9.42
CA VAL A 171 18.54 -30.53 -10.56
C VAL A 171 19.61 -31.51 -10.10
N VAL A 172 20.39 -31.14 -9.08
CA VAL A 172 21.44 -32.03 -8.53
C VAL A 172 20.83 -33.26 -7.86
N PHE A 173 19.73 -33.12 -7.12
CA PHE A 173 19.03 -34.25 -6.51
C PHE A 173 18.60 -35.29 -7.54
N VAL A 174 18.13 -34.86 -8.73
CA VAL A 174 17.67 -35.76 -9.80
C VAL A 174 18.82 -36.36 -10.60
N ILE A 175 19.86 -35.57 -10.89
CA ILE A 175 20.98 -36.03 -11.73
C ILE A 175 21.97 -36.90 -10.95
N VAL A 176 22.32 -36.47 -9.76
CA VAL A 176 23.41 -37.05 -8.96
C VAL A 176 22.86 -37.98 -7.88
N GLY A 177 21.70 -37.65 -7.31
CA GLY A 177 21.02 -38.45 -6.30
C GLY A 177 21.21 -37.93 -4.87
N PRO A 178 20.35 -38.37 -3.92
CA PRO A 178 20.34 -37.89 -2.54
C PRO A 178 21.49 -38.39 -1.65
N GLU A 179 22.08 -39.54 -1.99
CA GLU A 179 23.10 -40.21 -1.17
C GLU A 179 24.53 -39.86 -1.60
N ASP A 180 24.69 -39.08 -2.67
CA ASP A 180 26.00 -38.71 -3.19
C ASP A 180 26.67 -37.62 -2.33
N ASP A 181 27.98 -37.77 -2.09
CA ASP A 181 28.78 -36.85 -1.28
C ASP A 181 28.71 -35.40 -1.78
N PHE A 182 28.63 -35.19 -3.10
CA PHE A 182 28.51 -33.85 -3.68
C PHE A 182 27.18 -33.21 -3.27
N PHE A 183 26.08 -33.97 -3.37
CA PHE A 183 24.76 -33.50 -2.97
C PHE A 183 24.71 -33.24 -1.46
N LEU A 184 25.18 -34.17 -0.63
CA LEU A 184 25.18 -34.00 0.83
C LEU A 184 26.05 -32.82 1.29
N THR A 185 27.17 -32.56 0.62
CA THR A 185 28.07 -31.44 0.96
C THR A 185 27.48 -30.07 0.60
N TRP A 186 26.97 -29.88 -0.61
CA TRP A 186 26.55 -28.55 -1.11
C TRP A 186 25.04 -28.30 -1.01
N PHE A 187 24.25 -29.38 -1.03
CA PHE A 187 22.80 -29.36 -1.11
C PHE A 187 22.14 -30.19 0.00
N GLY A 188 22.92 -30.70 0.95
CA GLY A 188 22.43 -31.39 2.12
C GLY A 188 21.72 -30.47 3.11
N SER A 189 21.14 -31.09 4.14
CA SER A 189 20.36 -30.38 5.15
C SER A 189 21.20 -29.39 5.96
N VAL A 190 22.46 -29.71 6.26
CA VAL A 190 23.37 -28.80 6.97
C VAL A 190 23.58 -27.49 6.21
N THR A 191 23.94 -27.58 4.92
CA THR A 191 24.16 -26.39 4.07
C THR A 191 22.88 -25.60 3.84
N THR A 192 21.74 -26.30 3.70
CA THR A 192 20.44 -25.66 3.61
C THR A 192 20.07 -24.90 4.89
N SER A 193 20.41 -25.42 6.06
CA SER A 193 20.17 -24.76 7.35
C SER A 193 20.95 -23.45 7.47
N PHE A 194 22.22 -23.42 7.05
CA PHE A 194 22.99 -22.17 6.98
C PHE A 194 22.35 -21.14 6.06
N LEU A 195 21.95 -21.56 4.86
CA LEU A 195 21.26 -20.68 3.92
C LEU A 195 19.95 -20.16 4.54
N THR A 196 19.18 -21.03 5.19
CA THR A 196 17.91 -20.69 5.85
C THR A 196 18.11 -19.65 6.95
N ILE A 197 19.15 -19.79 7.79
CA ILE A 197 19.51 -18.80 8.81
C ILE A 197 19.78 -17.44 8.17
N VAL A 198 20.66 -17.40 7.16
CA VAL A 198 21.04 -16.15 6.48
C VAL A 198 19.83 -15.49 5.83
N LEU A 199 19.06 -16.25 5.05
CA LEU A 199 17.89 -15.74 4.35
C LEU A 199 16.80 -15.28 5.32
N THR A 200 16.59 -15.98 6.44
CA THR A 200 15.61 -15.59 7.46
C THR A 200 15.95 -14.25 8.09
N ILE A 201 17.23 -14.05 8.46
CA ILE A 201 17.69 -12.78 9.04
C ILE A 201 17.45 -11.63 8.05
N VAL A 202 17.87 -11.79 6.80
CA VAL A 202 17.67 -10.77 5.77
C VAL A 202 16.19 -10.55 5.47
N ALA A 203 15.38 -11.62 5.45
CA ALA A 203 13.93 -11.53 5.25
C ALA A 203 13.27 -10.69 6.33
N VAL A 204 13.52 -11.00 7.62
CA VAL A 204 12.90 -10.28 8.74
C VAL A 204 13.27 -8.81 8.73
N VAL A 205 14.53 -8.48 8.49
CA VAL A 205 14.97 -7.08 8.40
C VAL A 205 14.28 -6.38 7.23
N SER A 206 14.26 -7.00 6.05
CA SER A 206 13.65 -6.42 4.84
C SER A 206 12.14 -6.23 4.99
N LEU A 207 11.43 -7.23 5.49
CA LEU A 207 9.98 -7.19 5.75
C LEU A 207 9.63 -6.18 6.85
N SER A 208 10.47 -6.05 7.87
CA SER A 208 10.30 -5.02 8.91
C SER A 208 10.46 -3.61 8.34
N MET A 209 11.43 -3.39 7.45
CA MET A 209 11.60 -2.11 6.74
C MET A 209 10.41 -1.82 5.81
N LEU A 210 10.00 -2.80 5.00
CA LEU A 210 8.84 -2.69 4.11
C LEU A 210 7.57 -2.36 4.88
N ARG A 211 7.35 -3.03 6.00
CA ARG A 211 6.24 -2.73 6.90
C ARG A 211 6.36 -1.33 7.51
N SER A 212 7.55 -0.89 7.91
CA SER A 212 7.74 0.47 8.42
C SER A 212 7.47 1.55 7.37
N ALA A 213 7.77 1.26 6.09
CA ALA A 213 7.44 2.11 4.97
C ALA A 213 5.93 2.11 4.71
N GLN A 214 5.30 0.93 4.79
CA GLN A 214 3.86 0.81 4.67
C GLN A 214 3.11 1.45 5.84
N ALA A 215 3.58 1.36 7.08
CA ALA A 215 2.96 2.01 8.24
C ALA A 215 3.00 3.55 8.16
N ARG A 216 3.96 4.11 7.41
CA ARG A 216 3.98 5.56 7.09
C ARG A 216 3.00 5.93 5.99
N LEU A 217 2.67 4.98 5.10
CA LEU A 217 1.75 5.15 3.97
C LEU A 217 0.34 4.62 4.24
N SER A 218 0.16 3.84 5.30
CA SER A 218 -1.04 3.08 5.67
C SER A 218 -1.11 3.07 7.19
N GLY A 219 -1.58 4.19 7.76
CA GLY A 219 -2.03 4.23 9.16
C GLY A 219 -3.17 3.22 9.38
N PRO A 220 -3.44 2.83 10.65
CA PRO A 220 -4.38 1.75 10.95
C PRO A 220 -5.80 2.05 10.44
N GLY A 221 -6.18 1.36 9.35
CA GLY A 221 -7.52 1.36 8.77
C GLY A 221 -7.72 2.50 7.77
N ASP A 222 -7.83 2.15 6.48
CA ASP A 222 -8.61 2.87 5.47
C ASP A 222 -8.50 4.42 5.45
N SER A 223 -7.31 4.94 5.73
CA SER A 223 -7.04 6.37 5.77
C SER A 223 -5.93 6.67 4.78
N THR A 224 -6.33 7.09 3.58
CA THR A 224 -5.56 8.12 2.88
C THR A 224 -5.20 9.18 3.92
N SER A 225 -3.91 9.46 4.17
CA SER A 225 -3.54 10.59 5.02
C SER A 225 -4.00 11.85 4.32
N LEU A 226 -5.17 12.36 4.70
CA LEU A 226 -5.68 13.59 4.15
C LEU A 226 -4.81 14.72 4.68
N LEU A 227 -4.00 15.33 3.83
CA LEU A 227 -3.13 16.41 4.25
C LEU A 227 -3.97 17.68 4.34
N LEU A 228 -3.85 18.36 5.47
CA LEU A 228 -4.45 19.67 5.71
C LEU A 228 -3.33 20.69 5.86
N ASP A 229 -3.52 21.85 5.24
CA ASP A 229 -2.64 22.99 5.46
C ASP A 229 -2.98 23.72 6.78
N GLY A 230 -2.19 24.74 7.12
CA GLY A 230 -2.41 25.57 8.32
C GLY A 230 -3.73 26.36 8.31
N ALA A 231 -4.41 26.47 7.17
CA ALA A 231 -5.74 27.09 7.04
C ALA A 231 -6.89 26.06 7.09
N GLY A 232 -6.58 24.77 7.24
CA GLY A 232 -7.57 23.69 7.26
C GLY A 232 -8.14 23.34 5.88
N LEU A 233 -7.39 23.61 4.81
CA LEU A 233 -7.69 23.21 3.44
C LEU A 233 -7.01 21.88 3.11
N PHE A 234 -7.71 20.98 2.43
CA PHE A 234 -7.10 19.75 1.91
C PHE A 234 -6.12 20.08 0.78
N ASP A 235 -5.03 19.32 0.65
CA ASP A 235 -4.22 19.35 -0.56
C ASP A 235 -4.98 18.75 -1.76
N GLU A 236 -4.45 18.94 -2.97
CA GLU A 236 -5.14 18.59 -4.21
C GLU A 236 -5.43 17.08 -4.32
N GLU A 237 -4.51 16.22 -3.87
CA GLU A 237 -4.68 14.77 -3.89
C GLU A 237 -5.78 14.34 -2.90
N SER A 238 -5.74 14.85 -1.68
CA SER A 238 -6.74 14.55 -0.65
C SER A 238 -8.14 15.04 -1.02
N PHE A 239 -8.23 16.24 -1.60
CA PHE A 239 -9.51 16.76 -2.12
C PHE A 239 -10.05 15.85 -3.22
N GLY A 240 -9.23 15.47 -4.20
CA GLY A 240 -9.64 14.59 -5.31
C GLY A 240 -10.15 13.23 -4.83
N LEU A 241 -9.51 12.65 -3.82
CA LEU A 241 -9.93 11.38 -3.21
C LEU A 241 -11.26 11.50 -2.46
N LEU A 242 -11.43 12.57 -1.69
CA LEU A 242 -12.69 12.83 -0.99
C LEU A 242 -13.85 13.12 -1.96
N PHE A 243 -13.59 13.93 -2.98
CA PHE A 243 -14.60 14.35 -3.94
C PHE A 243 -15.01 13.22 -4.91
N SER A 244 -14.06 12.38 -5.34
CA SER A 244 -14.37 11.20 -6.14
C SER A 244 -15.23 10.17 -5.38
N ASN A 245 -15.02 10.02 -4.07
CA ASN A 245 -15.88 9.18 -3.24
C ASN A 245 -17.28 9.78 -3.04
N LEU A 246 -17.36 11.10 -2.84
CA LEU A 246 -18.64 11.82 -2.73
C LEU A 246 -19.46 11.72 -4.01
N THR A 247 -18.85 11.97 -5.18
CA THR A 247 -19.51 11.88 -6.49
C THR A 247 -19.94 10.45 -6.84
N ARG A 248 -19.12 9.43 -6.54
CA ARG A 248 -19.49 8.02 -6.74
C ARG A 248 -20.71 7.62 -5.91
N ARG A 249 -20.76 8.03 -4.64
CA ARG A 249 -21.90 7.77 -3.76
C ARG A 249 -23.14 8.52 -4.24
N ALA A 250 -22.98 9.79 -4.60
CA ALA A 250 -24.06 10.61 -5.11
C ALA A 250 -24.66 10.03 -6.41
N ALA A 251 -23.82 9.53 -7.32
CA ALA A 251 -24.27 8.85 -8.53
C ALA A 251 -25.14 7.60 -8.23
N ALA A 252 -24.76 6.81 -7.23
CA ALA A 252 -25.50 5.62 -6.83
C ALA A 252 -26.91 5.93 -6.29
N PHE A 253 -27.09 7.10 -5.66
CA PHE A 253 -28.37 7.54 -5.09
C PHE A 253 -29.06 8.65 -5.92
N SER A 254 -28.50 9.02 -7.08
CA SER A 254 -28.97 10.16 -7.88
C SER A 254 -29.06 11.47 -7.09
N GLU A 255 -28.14 11.68 -6.15
CA GLU A 255 -28.06 12.90 -5.35
C GLU A 255 -27.25 13.99 -6.05
N ARG A 256 -27.69 15.24 -5.93
CA ARG A 256 -26.99 16.36 -6.56
C ARG A 256 -25.71 16.72 -5.80
N VAL A 257 -24.62 16.82 -6.55
CA VAL A 257 -23.32 17.35 -6.11
C VAL A 257 -22.93 18.55 -6.95
N ALA A 258 -22.29 19.53 -6.31
CA ALA A 258 -21.63 20.65 -6.98
C ALA A 258 -20.22 20.88 -6.44
N VAL A 259 -19.38 21.49 -7.27
CA VAL A 259 -18.08 22.04 -6.87
C VAL A 259 -18.00 23.50 -7.30
N ILE A 260 -17.55 24.34 -6.38
CA ILE A 260 -17.32 25.77 -6.58
C ILE A 260 -15.80 25.98 -6.62
N ALA A 261 -15.29 26.56 -7.69
CA ALA A 261 -13.90 26.99 -7.80
C ALA A 261 -13.82 28.49 -7.49
N VAL A 262 -12.96 28.85 -6.55
CA VAL A 262 -12.63 30.23 -6.20
C VAL A 262 -11.17 30.45 -6.59
N ARG A 263 -10.90 31.37 -7.51
CA ARG A 263 -9.57 31.61 -8.08
C ARG A 263 -9.07 33.02 -7.83
N LEU A 264 -7.78 33.13 -7.57
CA LEU A 264 -7.06 34.38 -7.36
C LEU A 264 -5.77 34.36 -8.20
N ASP A 265 -5.89 34.74 -9.46
CA ASP A 265 -4.83 34.57 -10.47
C ASP A 265 -3.86 35.77 -10.55
N ASP A 266 -4.17 36.89 -9.91
CA ASP A 266 -3.41 38.15 -9.96
C ASP A 266 -2.36 38.32 -8.84
N LEU A 267 -2.22 37.33 -7.95
CA LEU A 267 -1.22 37.37 -6.87
C LEU A 267 0.22 37.67 -7.33
N PRO A 268 0.74 37.10 -8.44
CA PRO A 268 2.07 37.45 -8.94
C PRO A 268 2.19 38.94 -9.35
N GLN A 269 1.15 39.49 -9.96
CA GLN A 269 1.07 40.89 -10.39
C GLN A 269 1.01 41.82 -9.17
N ILE A 270 0.20 41.47 -8.17
CA ILE A 270 0.14 42.19 -6.89
C ILE A 270 1.50 42.17 -6.18
N THR A 271 2.16 41.00 -6.14
CA THR A 271 3.50 40.86 -5.55
C THR A 271 4.51 41.81 -6.21
N THR A 272 4.42 41.96 -7.53
CA THR A 272 5.32 42.82 -8.32
C THR A 272 5.03 44.30 -8.12
N ALA A 273 3.75 44.68 -8.04
CA ALA A 273 3.33 46.09 -8.00
C ALA A 273 3.26 46.68 -6.59
N PHE A 274 2.87 45.88 -5.58
CA PHE A 274 2.58 46.35 -4.22
C PHE A 274 3.47 45.71 -3.16
N GLY A 275 4.19 44.63 -3.51
CA GLY A 275 5.14 43.98 -2.62
C GLY A 275 4.67 42.62 -2.11
N SER A 276 5.62 41.88 -1.54
CA SER A 276 5.39 40.49 -1.08
C SER A 276 4.61 40.39 0.23
N LEU A 277 4.52 41.46 1.02
CA LEU A 277 3.78 41.44 2.27
C LEU A 277 2.27 41.53 1.99
N GLU A 278 1.88 42.52 1.19
CA GLU A 278 0.52 42.77 0.75
C GLU A 278 -0.07 41.56 0.03
N ALA A 279 0.70 40.96 -0.90
CA ALA A 279 0.28 39.74 -1.60
C ALA A 279 0.10 38.55 -0.64
N ARG A 280 0.93 38.43 0.41
CA ARG A 280 0.78 37.37 1.42
C ARG A 280 -0.44 37.57 2.30
N ASP A 281 -0.75 38.81 2.68
CA ASP A 281 -1.93 39.15 3.48
C ASP A 281 -3.21 38.86 2.69
N ILE A 282 -3.27 39.26 1.42
CA ILE A 282 -4.37 38.94 0.51
C ILE A 282 -4.52 37.42 0.33
N ALA A 283 -3.42 36.69 0.06
CA ALA A 283 -3.46 35.25 -0.11
C ALA A 283 -3.89 34.50 1.17
N SER A 284 -3.49 35.00 2.35
CA SER A 284 -3.91 34.47 3.65
C SER A 284 -5.40 34.69 3.89
N ALA A 285 -5.88 35.93 3.68
CA ALA A 285 -7.28 36.29 3.82
C ALA A 285 -8.19 35.52 2.86
N TRP A 286 -7.74 35.33 1.61
CA TRP A 286 -8.45 34.52 0.62
C TRP A 286 -8.61 33.06 1.06
N ARG A 287 -7.52 32.41 1.55
CA ARG A 287 -7.57 31.02 2.03
C ARG A 287 -8.48 30.87 3.26
N VAL A 288 -8.25 31.70 4.27
CA VAL A 288 -9.01 31.67 5.53
C VAL A 288 -10.48 32.02 5.29
N GLY A 289 -10.75 33.06 4.50
CA GLY A 289 -12.09 33.51 4.16
C GLY A 289 -12.87 32.47 3.35
N THR A 290 -12.25 31.85 2.33
CA THR A 290 -12.92 30.82 1.52
C THR A 290 -13.35 29.64 2.39
N ARG A 291 -12.47 29.18 3.29
CA ARG A 291 -12.81 28.12 4.25
C ARG A 291 -13.90 28.55 5.24
N ARG A 292 -13.83 29.79 5.75
CA ARG A 292 -14.77 30.34 6.74
C ARG A 292 -16.19 30.49 6.19
N TYR A 293 -16.32 30.90 4.93
CA TYR A 293 -17.62 31.14 4.28
C TYR A 293 -18.19 29.90 3.57
N ALA A 294 -17.42 28.82 3.45
CA ALA A 294 -17.91 27.55 2.97
C ALA A 294 -18.95 26.94 3.94
N PRO A 295 -19.95 26.21 3.43
CA PRO A 295 -20.88 25.45 4.29
C PRO A 295 -20.14 24.47 5.21
N THR A 296 -20.69 24.21 6.40
CA THR A 296 -20.06 23.32 7.40
C THR A 296 -19.87 21.88 6.90
N SER A 297 -20.76 21.41 6.01
CA SER A 297 -20.67 20.08 5.40
C SER A 297 -19.78 20.04 4.15
N ALA A 298 -19.23 21.18 3.70
CA ALA A 298 -18.46 21.24 2.48
C ALA A 298 -17.02 20.75 2.67
N ILE A 299 -16.53 20.07 1.64
CA ILE A 299 -15.13 19.65 1.55
C ILE A 299 -14.39 20.79 0.84
N VAL A 300 -13.31 21.29 1.44
CA VAL A 300 -12.57 22.44 0.89
C VAL A 300 -11.10 22.07 0.73
N GLY A 301 -10.53 22.31 -0.44
CA GLY A 301 -9.15 22.00 -0.73
C GLY A 301 -8.54 22.83 -1.86
N HIS A 302 -7.25 22.69 -2.08
CA HIS A 302 -6.49 23.40 -3.11
C HIS A 302 -6.80 22.87 -4.51
N SER A 303 -6.67 23.75 -5.49
CA SER A 303 -6.64 23.43 -6.92
C SER A 303 -5.53 24.23 -7.59
N GLY A 304 -4.36 23.60 -7.70
CA GLY A 304 -3.14 24.28 -8.12
C GLY A 304 -2.76 25.46 -7.20
N PRO A 305 -1.91 26.39 -7.69
CA PRO A 305 -1.35 27.46 -6.87
C PRO A 305 -2.31 28.62 -6.58
N THR A 306 -3.35 28.79 -7.42
CA THR A 306 -4.23 29.97 -7.41
C THR A 306 -5.71 29.65 -7.22
N GLY A 307 -6.06 28.38 -6.98
CA GLY A 307 -7.44 27.93 -6.84
C GLY A 307 -7.74 27.26 -5.50
N ILE A 308 -8.96 27.47 -5.00
CA ILE A 308 -9.56 26.71 -3.91
C ILE A 308 -10.89 26.13 -4.41
N LEU A 309 -11.14 24.86 -4.11
CA LEU A 309 -12.38 24.16 -4.43
C LEU A 309 -13.23 23.97 -3.19
N VAL A 310 -14.53 24.15 -3.33
CA VAL A 310 -15.55 23.89 -2.31
C VAL A 310 -16.55 22.89 -2.89
N ALA A 311 -16.51 21.64 -2.44
CA ALA A 311 -17.46 20.61 -2.83
C ALA A 311 -18.61 20.52 -1.82
N LEU A 312 -19.85 20.47 -2.33
CA LEU A 312 -21.07 20.48 -1.53
C LEU A 312 -22.21 19.71 -2.21
N GLN A 313 -23.28 19.47 -1.45
CA GLN A 313 -24.55 18.91 -1.95
C GLN A 313 -25.63 20.00 -1.91
N PRO A 314 -25.87 20.71 -3.02
CA PRO A 314 -26.86 21.79 -3.05
C PRO A 314 -28.28 21.25 -3.27
N SER A 315 -29.27 21.97 -2.76
CA SER A 315 -30.69 21.64 -2.98
C SER A 315 -31.13 21.89 -4.43
N SER A 316 -30.50 22.84 -5.13
CA SER A 316 -30.75 23.19 -6.54
C SER A 316 -29.54 23.87 -7.18
N VAL A 317 -29.52 24.00 -8.51
CA VAL A 317 -28.49 24.77 -9.23
C VAL A 317 -28.44 26.23 -8.74
N GLY A 318 -29.60 26.85 -8.51
CA GLY A 318 -29.69 28.20 -7.95
C GLY A 318 -29.12 28.30 -6.54
N ASP A 319 -29.21 27.24 -5.74
CA ASP A 319 -28.63 27.18 -4.41
C ASP A 319 -27.11 27.18 -4.43
N ALA A 320 -26.51 26.39 -5.32
CA ALA A 320 -25.05 26.38 -5.54
C ALA A 320 -24.55 27.78 -5.94
N ARG A 321 -25.25 28.46 -6.86
CA ARG A 321 -24.92 29.84 -7.27
C ARG A 321 -25.05 30.83 -6.11
N ARG A 322 -26.08 30.71 -5.26
CA ARG A 322 -26.25 31.57 -4.07
C ARG A 322 -25.12 31.39 -3.07
N VAL A 323 -24.68 30.15 -2.82
CA VAL A 323 -23.52 29.86 -1.95
C VAL A 323 -22.25 30.48 -2.53
N ALA A 324 -21.99 30.26 -3.82
CA ALA A 324 -20.84 30.85 -4.51
C ALA A 324 -20.84 32.39 -4.45
N SER A 325 -21.98 33.02 -4.71
CA SER A 325 -22.14 34.49 -4.66
C SER A 325 -21.92 35.05 -3.26
N ARG A 326 -22.30 34.29 -2.22
CA ARG A 326 -22.08 34.66 -0.82
C ARG A 326 -20.59 34.60 -0.47
N ILE A 327 -19.89 33.54 -0.88
CA ILE A 327 -18.44 33.38 -0.68
C ILE A 327 -17.71 34.54 -1.37
N HIS A 328 -18.01 34.80 -2.65
CA HIS A 328 -17.44 35.90 -3.41
C HIS A 328 -17.60 37.25 -2.70
N ARG A 329 -18.85 37.64 -2.36
CA ARG A 329 -19.12 38.93 -1.73
C ARG A 329 -18.41 39.10 -0.39
N ARG A 330 -18.44 38.06 0.46
CA ARG A 330 -17.82 38.11 1.77
C ARG A 330 -16.29 38.17 1.70
N LEU A 331 -15.68 37.53 0.70
CA LEU A 331 -14.25 37.65 0.45
C LEU A 331 -13.87 39.08 0.01
N LEU A 332 -14.65 39.70 -0.87
CA LEU A 332 -14.42 41.10 -1.26
C LEU A 332 -14.57 42.05 -0.06
N ASP A 333 -15.57 41.83 0.81
CA ASP A 333 -15.74 42.59 2.04
C ASP A 333 -14.49 42.44 2.94
N ASP A 334 -13.97 41.22 3.11
CA ASP A 334 -12.75 40.96 3.90
C ASP A 334 -11.52 41.70 3.32
N PHE A 335 -11.32 41.69 1.99
CA PHE A 335 -10.23 42.43 1.36
C PHE A 335 -10.31 43.94 1.63
N GLY A 336 -11.53 44.50 1.64
CA GLY A 336 -11.77 45.90 1.99
C GLY A 336 -11.41 46.22 3.46
N THR A 337 -11.66 45.29 4.38
CA THR A 337 -11.34 45.50 5.82
C THR A 337 -9.86 45.44 6.16
N ILE A 338 -9.05 44.73 5.37
CA ILE A 338 -7.60 44.63 5.58
C ILE A 338 -6.90 45.96 5.23
N GLY A 339 -7.62 46.91 4.62
CA GLY A 339 -7.08 48.23 4.26
C GLY A 339 -6.06 48.15 3.12
N THR A 340 -6.15 47.10 2.30
CA THR A 340 -5.30 46.92 1.13
C THR A 340 -5.61 48.00 0.09
N SER A 341 -4.57 48.53 -0.57
CA SER A 341 -4.74 49.53 -1.64
C SER A 341 -5.20 48.91 -2.97
N VAL A 342 -5.45 47.59 -3.00
CA VAL A 342 -5.74 46.80 -4.21
C VAL A 342 -6.91 45.88 -3.93
N VAL A 343 -7.89 45.89 -4.82
CA VAL A 343 -8.95 44.88 -4.84
C VAL A 343 -8.50 43.81 -5.83
N PRO A 344 -8.22 42.58 -5.38
CA PRO A 344 -7.76 41.54 -6.27
C PRO A 344 -8.92 41.00 -7.13
N ASP A 345 -8.58 40.49 -8.31
CA ASP A 345 -9.54 39.87 -9.23
C ASP A 345 -9.87 38.44 -8.77
N LEU A 346 -11.14 38.24 -8.36
CA LEU A 346 -11.62 37.00 -7.76
C LEU A 346 -12.60 36.30 -8.71
N GLY A 347 -12.10 35.29 -9.43
CA GLY A 347 -12.93 34.45 -10.30
C GLY A 347 -13.69 33.38 -9.52
N VAL A 348 -15.01 33.26 -9.73
CA VAL A 348 -15.81 32.20 -9.10
C VAL A 348 -16.63 31.41 -10.12
N GLY A 349 -16.40 30.10 -10.16
CA GLY A 349 -17.05 29.17 -11.07
C GLY A 349 -17.79 28.06 -10.34
N VAL A 350 -18.92 27.61 -10.89
CA VAL A 350 -19.75 26.55 -10.29
C VAL A 350 -20.01 25.47 -11.33
N ALA A 351 -19.70 24.22 -10.99
CA ALA A 351 -20.12 23.06 -11.78
C ALA A 351 -21.08 22.20 -10.95
N VAL A 352 -22.16 21.74 -11.58
CA VAL A 352 -23.19 20.91 -10.95
C VAL A 352 -23.35 19.62 -11.76
N SER A 353 -23.53 18.52 -11.04
CA SER A 353 -23.69 17.18 -11.62
C SER A 353 -24.87 17.03 -12.58
N ASP A 354 -25.93 17.86 -12.49
CA ASP A 354 -27.04 17.86 -13.44
C ASP A 354 -26.62 18.24 -14.86
N ILE A 355 -25.55 19.05 -14.99
CA ILE A 355 -25.09 19.59 -16.28
C ILE A 355 -23.87 18.82 -16.77
N ALA A 356 -22.87 18.63 -15.88
CA ALA A 356 -21.57 18.04 -16.24
C ALA A 356 -21.47 16.53 -15.95
N GLY A 357 -22.49 15.91 -15.35
CA GLY A 357 -22.45 14.53 -14.90
C GLY A 357 -21.70 14.32 -13.59
N TYR A 358 -21.49 13.07 -13.21
CA TYR A 358 -20.89 12.67 -11.93
C TYR A 358 -19.38 12.41 -11.97
N ASP A 359 -18.72 12.64 -13.11
CA ASP A 359 -17.27 12.50 -13.19
C ASP A 359 -16.59 13.63 -12.40
N SER A 360 -15.82 13.27 -11.36
CA SER A 360 -15.18 14.24 -10.46
C SER A 360 -14.18 15.13 -11.19
N GLU A 361 -13.41 14.58 -12.13
CA GLU A 361 -12.43 15.36 -12.88
C GLU A 361 -13.09 16.31 -13.88
N ALA A 362 -14.16 15.89 -14.56
CA ALA A 362 -14.96 16.78 -15.40
C ALA A 362 -15.60 17.92 -14.61
N LEU A 363 -16.15 17.64 -13.42
CA LEU A 363 -16.75 18.66 -12.56
C LEU A 363 -15.73 19.71 -12.11
N VAL A 364 -14.55 19.27 -11.65
CA VAL A 364 -13.48 20.19 -11.23
C VAL A 364 -12.97 21.05 -12.40
N ARG A 365 -12.75 20.43 -13.57
CA ARG A 365 -12.34 21.18 -14.78
C ARG A 365 -13.40 22.21 -15.18
N ALA A 366 -14.66 21.79 -15.25
CA ALA A 366 -15.77 22.66 -15.61
C ALA A 366 -15.91 23.87 -14.66
N ALA A 367 -15.72 23.67 -13.35
CA ALA A 367 -15.77 24.76 -12.37
C ALA A 367 -14.57 25.72 -12.52
N ASN A 368 -13.36 25.19 -12.73
CA ASN A 368 -12.18 26.01 -12.97
C ASN A 368 -12.29 26.84 -14.26
N ASP A 369 -12.77 26.26 -15.35
CA ASP A 369 -13.00 26.98 -16.62
C ASP A 369 -14.06 28.07 -16.47
N ALA A 370 -15.11 27.82 -15.67
CA ALA A 370 -16.10 28.83 -15.35
C ALA A 370 -15.51 29.96 -14.47
N ALA A 371 -14.65 29.64 -13.51
CA ALA A 371 -14.00 30.64 -12.65
C ALA A 371 -13.05 31.55 -13.44
N LEU A 372 -12.27 30.98 -14.37
CA LEU A 372 -11.40 31.74 -15.26
C LEU A 372 -12.19 32.72 -16.14
N ARG A 373 -13.31 32.26 -16.72
CA ARG A 373 -14.20 33.13 -17.52
C ARG A 373 -14.85 34.23 -16.66
N SER A 374 -15.18 33.91 -15.41
CA SER A 374 -15.77 34.87 -14.46
C SER A 374 -14.82 36.03 -14.15
N ALA A 375 -13.54 35.75 -13.90
CA ALA A 375 -12.52 36.79 -13.66
C ALA A 375 -12.38 37.74 -14.86
N SER A 376 -12.42 37.20 -16.08
CA SER A 376 -12.33 38.02 -17.31
C SER A 376 -13.60 38.78 -17.69
N SER A 377 -14.71 38.60 -16.95
CA SER A 377 -16.02 39.16 -17.32
C SER A 377 -16.45 40.28 -16.38
N PRO A 378 -16.62 41.52 -16.86
CA PRO A 378 -17.03 42.65 -16.02
C PRO A 378 -18.42 42.48 -15.40
N ASP A 379 -19.30 41.71 -16.04
CA ASP A 379 -20.73 41.63 -15.68
C ASP A 379 -21.09 40.38 -14.86
N ALA A 380 -20.17 39.42 -14.72
CA ALA A 380 -20.48 38.11 -14.13
C ALA A 380 -19.46 37.70 -13.05
N SER A 381 -19.75 38.10 -11.81
CA SER A 381 -18.98 37.75 -10.60
C SER A 381 -19.03 36.26 -10.21
N VAL A 382 -20.01 35.51 -10.75
CA VAL A 382 -20.11 34.05 -10.58
C VAL A 382 -20.65 33.44 -11.86
N MET A 383 -19.94 32.46 -12.42
CA MET A 383 -20.37 31.73 -13.62
C MET A 383 -20.72 30.27 -13.31
N ILE A 384 -21.75 29.74 -13.98
CA ILE A 384 -22.09 28.32 -13.96
C ILE A 384 -21.49 27.66 -15.21
N ALA A 385 -20.86 26.50 -15.05
CA ALA A 385 -20.33 25.74 -16.17
C ALA A 385 -21.45 25.23 -17.08
N GLY A 386 -21.29 25.43 -18.40
CA GLY A 386 -22.30 25.08 -19.39
C GLY A 386 -23.49 26.04 -19.50
N ALA A 387 -23.49 27.14 -18.75
CA ALA A 387 -24.46 28.25 -18.90
C ALA A 387 -23.99 29.31 -19.89
#